data_AF-A0A2S8W101-F1
#
_entry.id   AF-A0A2S8W101-F1
#
_cell.length_a   1.000
_cell.length_b   1.000
_cell.length_c   1.000
_cell.angle_alpha   90.00
_cell.angle_beta   90.00
_cell.angle_gamma   90.00
#
_symmetry.space_group_name_H-M   'P 1'
#
loop_
_entity.id
_entity.type
_entity.pdbx_description
1 polymer ?
#
loop_
_entity_poly.entity_id
_entity_poly.type
_entity_poly.pdbx_seq_one_letter_code
_entity_poly.pdbx_strand_id
1 'polypeptide(L)'
;METKKTYYISIGNGQISQVKTADTYNFEISANDEEITELREHFDQAYVEDLGSFVRSHVPFVEYHHDSNNDRYDEQLQKAYKMIYDLGNHETKELVAQMGIINGL
;
A
#
# COMPACT_ATOMS: atom_id res chain seq x y z
N MET A 1 -15.44 9.57 16.18
CA MET A 1 -13.98 9.43 16.00
C MET A 1 -13.74 7.98 15.69
N GLU A 2 -13.31 7.67 14.47
CA GLU A 2 -12.91 6.30 14.15
C GLU A 2 -11.59 5.98 14.87
N THR A 3 -11.53 4.81 15.49
CA THR A 3 -10.36 4.39 16.26
C THR A 3 -9.25 3.98 15.31
N LYS A 4 -8.16 4.75 15.29
CA LYS A 4 -6.96 4.38 14.56
C LYS A 4 -6.24 3.22 15.25
N LYS A 5 -5.73 2.29 14.45
CA LYS A 5 -4.94 1.13 14.88
C LYS A 5 -3.58 1.20 14.19
N THR A 6 -2.58 0.54 14.78
CA THR A 6 -1.26 0.40 14.16
C THR A 6 -1.30 -0.73 13.14
N TYR A 7 -0.80 -0.45 11.94
CA TYR A 7 -0.63 -1.42 10.87
C TYR A 7 0.82 -1.43 10.39
N TYR A 8 1.27 -2.60 9.98
CA TYR A 8 2.60 -2.88 9.45
C TYR A 8 2.46 -3.29 7.99
N ILE A 9 3.19 -2.62 7.11
CA ILE A 9 3.11 -2.81 5.66
C ILE A 9 4.37 -3.51 5.18
N SER A 10 4.23 -4.64 4.49
CA SER A 10 5.30 -5.38 3.83
C SER A 10 5.13 -5.24 2.33
N ILE A 11 5.96 -4.42 1.69
CA ILE A 11 5.90 -4.16 0.24
C ILE A 11 6.31 -5.40 -0.53
N GLY A 12 7.40 -6.07 -0.12
CA GLY A 12 7.92 -7.25 -0.82
C GLY A 12 6.94 -8.43 -0.87
N ASN A 13 5.95 -8.46 0.02
CA ASN A 13 4.93 -9.50 0.07
C ASN A 13 3.51 -8.97 -0.20
N GLY A 14 3.33 -7.66 -0.42
CA GLY A 14 2.02 -7.01 -0.52
C GLY A 14 1.12 -7.21 0.71
N GLN A 15 1.68 -7.31 1.92
CA GLN A 15 0.92 -7.63 3.13
C GLN A 15 0.67 -6.40 4.01
N ILE A 16 -0.53 -6.33 4.58
CA ILE A 16 -0.94 -5.36 5.60
C ILE A 16 -1.36 -6.14 6.84
N SER A 17 -0.70 -5.92 7.97
CA SER A 17 -0.90 -6.68 9.21
C SER A 17 -1.03 -5.75 10.42
N GLN A 18 -1.85 -6.11 11.41
CA GLN A 18 -1.84 -5.45 12.73
C GLN A 18 -0.79 -6.03 13.68
N VAL A 19 -0.18 -7.16 13.31
CA VAL A 19 0.87 -7.81 14.08
C VAL A 19 2.21 -7.46 13.46
N LYS A 20 3.12 -6.96 14.30
CA LYS A 20 4.52 -6.72 13.95
C LYS A 20 5.20 -8.06 13.69
N THR A 21 5.41 -8.41 12.43
CA THR A 21 6.23 -9.58 12.07
C THR A 21 7.69 -9.20 12.20
N ALA A 22 8.49 -9.98 12.91
CA ALA A 22 9.85 -9.58 13.29
C ALA A 22 10.79 -9.32 12.08
N ASP A 23 10.50 -9.90 10.91
CA ASP A 23 11.49 -10.00 9.83
C ASP A 23 11.07 -9.43 8.46
N THR A 24 9.87 -8.86 8.31
CA THR A 24 9.33 -8.60 6.95
C THR A 24 8.56 -7.30 6.72
N TYR A 25 8.31 -6.46 7.74
CA TYR A 25 7.59 -5.20 7.50
C TYR A 25 8.56 -4.07 7.10
N ASN A 26 8.13 -3.24 6.15
CA ASN A 26 8.84 -2.07 5.65
C ASN A 26 8.40 -0.78 6.34
N PHE A 27 7.10 -0.66 6.65
CA PHE A 27 6.51 0.57 7.17
C PHE A 27 5.57 0.32 8.34
N GLU A 28 5.43 1.33 9.20
CA GLU A 28 4.49 1.35 10.32
C GLU A 28 3.58 2.58 10.20
N ILE A 29 2.27 2.36 10.13
CA ILE A 29 1.26 3.40 9.91
C ILE A 29 0.18 3.36 11.00
N SER A 30 -0.51 4.49 11.18
CA SER A 30 -1.70 4.61 12.04
C SER A 30 -2.93 4.95 11.20
N ALA A 31 -3.87 4.00 11.11
CA ALA A 31 -5.00 4.10 10.19
C ALA A 31 -6.31 3.58 10.81
N ASN A 32 -7.45 4.11 10.37
CA ASN A 32 -8.76 3.51 10.59
C ASN A 32 -9.04 2.40 9.54
N ASP A 33 -10.20 1.77 9.62
CA ASP A 33 -10.52 0.64 8.74
C ASP A 33 -10.82 1.09 7.28
N GLU A 34 -11.30 2.33 7.08
CA GLU A 34 -11.52 2.95 5.77
C GLU A 34 -10.20 3.27 5.05
N GLU A 35 -9.25 3.93 5.72
CA GLU A 35 -7.90 4.26 5.25
C GLU A 35 -7.12 3.00 4.87
N ILE A 36 -7.31 1.87 5.59
CA ILE A 36 -6.72 0.58 5.21
C ILE A 36 -7.38 -0.04 3.99
N THR A 37 -8.68 0.16 3.84
CA THR A 37 -9.42 -0.33 2.67
C THR A 37 -8.94 0.41 1.42
N GLU A 38 -8.85 1.74 1.48
CA GLU A 38 -8.34 2.58 0.40
C GLU A 38 -6.86 2.29 0.08
N LEU A 39 -6.01 2.12 1.10
CA LEU A 39 -4.61 1.73 0.87
C LEU A 39 -4.50 0.38 0.15
N ARG A 40 -5.35 -0.60 0.51
CA ARG A 40 -5.38 -1.90 -0.17
C ARG A 40 -5.85 -1.76 -1.61
N GLU A 41 -6.86 -0.94 -1.89
CA GLU A 41 -7.34 -0.69 -3.25
C GLU A 41 -6.23 -0.10 -4.14
N HIS A 42 -5.46 0.87 -3.64
CA HIS A 42 -4.32 1.42 -4.37
C HIS A 42 -3.23 0.38 -4.63
N PHE A 43 -2.91 -0.45 -3.63
CA PHE A 43 -1.96 -1.56 -3.81
C PHE A 43 -2.47 -2.59 -4.81
N ASP A 44 -3.73 -2.99 -4.74
CA ASP A 44 -4.31 -3.96 -5.68
C ASP A 44 -4.30 -3.41 -7.10
N GLN A 45 -4.68 -2.14 -7.29
CA GLN A 45 -4.66 -1.51 -8.61
C GLN A 45 -3.26 -1.32 -9.18
N ALA A 46 -2.26 -1.03 -8.34
CA ALA A 46 -0.86 -1.05 -8.76
C ALA A 46 -0.44 -2.49 -9.10
N TYR A 47 -0.65 -3.45 -8.20
CA TYR A 47 -0.06 -4.78 -8.35
C TYR A 47 -0.73 -5.64 -9.45
N VAL A 48 -1.94 -5.29 -9.89
CA VAL A 48 -2.65 -5.91 -11.03
C VAL A 48 -1.82 -5.88 -12.34
N GLU A 49 -0.86 -4.96 -12.50
CA GLU A 49 -0.03 -4.90 -13.71
C GLU A 49 1.29 -5.70 -13.61
N ASP A 50 1.75 -6.03 -12.41
CA ASP A 50 2.96 -6.85 -12.17
C ASP A 50 2.62 -8.32 -11.78
N LEU A 51 1.35 -8.63 -11.46
CA LEU A 51 0.88 -9.96 -11.00
C LEU A 51 0.16 -10.79 -12.05
N GLY A 52 0.90 -11.17 -13.07
CA GLY A 52 0.74 -12.52 -13.62
C GLY A 52 1.01 -13.64 -12.59
N SER A 53 1.72 -13.38 -11.48
CA SER A 53 2.40 -14.48 -10.75
C SER A 53 2.34 -14.59 -9.21
N PHE A 54 1.85 -13.65 -8.38
CA PHE A 54 2.16 -13.75 -6.93
C PHE A 54 1.10 -13.38 -5.87
N VAL A 55 -0.01 -12.67 -6.14
CA VAL A 55 -1.03 -12.40 -5.08
C VAL A 55 -2.44 -12.76 -5.55
N ARG A 56 -2.71 -14.06 -5.65
CA ARG A 56 -4.07 -14.59 -5.53
C ARG A 56 -4.12 -15.53 -4.34
N SER A 57 -4.38 -15.00 -3.14
CA SER A 57 -4.65 -15.90 -2.00
C SER A 57 -5.60 -15.40 -0.89
N HIS A 58 -6.23 -14.21 -0.96
CA HIS A 58 -7.17 -13.88 0.13
C HIS A 58 -8.40 -12.98 -0.10
N VAL A 59 -8.76 -12.57 -1.31
CA VAL A 59 -10.05 -11.87 -1.51
C VAL A 59 -10.78 -12.42 -2.73
N PRO A 60 -11.97 -13.03 -2.57
CA PRO A 60 -12.80 -13.41 -3.69
C PRO A 60 -13.56 -12.18 -4.22
N PHE A 61 -13.43 -11.96 -5.53
CA PHE A 61 -14.34 -11.21 -6.39
C PHE A 61 -14.19 -9.67 -6.42
N VAL A 62 -13.38 -9.16 -7.36
CA VAL A 62 -13.62 -7.88 -8.02
C VAL A 62 -13.33 -8.07 -9.52
N GLU A 63 -14.30 -7.70 -10.35
CA GLU A 63 -14.32 -7.85 -11.80
C GLU A 63 -13.30 -6.93 -12.47
N TYR A 64 -12.49 -7.51 -13.36
CA TYR A 64 -11.41 -6.84 -14.09
C TYR A 64 -11.95 -6.00 -15.24
N HIS A 65 -11.56 -4.72 -15.30
CA HIS A 65 -11.60 -3.95 -16.54
C HIS A 65 -10.18 -3.50 -16.94
N HIS A 66 -9.65 -4.21 -17.93
CA HIS A 66 -8.51 -3.82 -18.76
C HIS A 66 -8.80 -2.49 -19.47
N ASP A 67 -7.92 -1.50 -19.30
CA ASP A 67 -7.06 -0.92 -20.35
C ASP A 67 -6.43 0.41 -19.85
N SER A 68 -5.24 0.73 -20.36
CA SER A 68 -4.35 1.89 -20.06
C SER A 68 -3.28 1.66 -18.96
N ASN A 69 -2.48 0.61 -19.14
CA ASN A 69 -1.60 -0.04 -18.15
C ASN A 69 -0.17 0.54 -17.98
N ASN A 70 0.05 1.84 -17.72
CA ASN A 70 1.36 2.24 -17.14
C ASN A 70 1.27 3.57 -16.39
N ASP A 71 0.64 4.57 -17.02
CA ASP A 71 0.40 5.87 -16.36
C ASP A 71 -0.50 5.71 -15.13
N ARG A 72 -1.49 4.81 -15.24
CA ARG A 72 -2.40 4.49 -14.13
C ARG A 72 -1.69 3.68 -13.04
N TYR A 73 -0.77 2.78 -13.40
CA TYR A 73 0.05 2.05 -12.44
C TYR A 73 0.94 2.98 -11.62
N ASP A 74 1.69 3.85 -12.30
CA ASP A 74 2.56 4.83 -11.64
C ASP A 74 1.74 5.75 -10.73
N GLU A 75 0.55 6.19 -11.16
CA GLU A 75 -0.35 7.01 -10.35
C GLU A 75 -0.85 6.28 -9.09
N GLN A 76 -1.26 5.01 -9.22
CA GLN A 76 -1.78 4.23 -8.08
C GLN A 76 -0.66 3.89 -7.09
N LEU A 77 0.54 3.58 -7.59
CA LEU A 77 1.71 3.37 -6.76
C LEU A 77 2.07 4.65 -6.00
N GLN A 78 2.05 5.81 -6.67
CA GLN A 78 2.27 7.09 -6.00
C GLN A 78 1.22 7.38 -4.92
N LYS A 79 -0.05 7.10 -5.16
CA LYS A 79 -1.12 7.24 -4.17
C LYS A 79 -0.90 6.33 -2.96
N ALA A 80 -0.57 5.05 -3.18
CA ALA A 80 -0.27 4.11 -2.10
C ALA A 80 0.90 4.59 -1.23
N TYR A 81 2.03 4.97 -1.84
CA TYR A 81 3.19 5.47 -1.10
C TYR A 81 2.91 6.81 -0.41
N LYS A 82 2.10 7.69 -1.01
CA LYS A 82 1.66 8.93 -0.38
C LYS A 82 0.79 8.67 0.86
N MET A 83 -0.14 7.72 0.80
CA MET A 83 -0.92 7.32 1.97
C MET A 83 -0.03 6.73 3.07
N ILE A 84 0.95 5.90 2.72
CA ILE A 84 1.93 5.37 3.69
C ILE A 84 2.71 6.51 4.34
N TYR A 85 3.13 7.50 3.55
CA TYR A 85 3.78 8.70 4.08
C TYR A 85 2.85 9.45 5.05
N ASP A 86 1.62 9.76 4.63
CA ASP A 86 0.69 10.58 5.41
C ASP A 86 0.28 9.89 6.73
N LEU A 87 0.06 8.58 6.70
CA LEU A 87 -0.35 7.74 7.84
C LEU A 87 0.84 7.21 8.66
N GLY A 88 2.06 7.37 8.15
CA GLY A 88 3.28 6.82 8.72
C GLY A 88 3.81 7.55 9.94
N ASN A 89 4.58 6.82 10.74
CA ASN A 89 5.41 7.42 11.78
C ASN A 89 6.62 8.17 11.16
N HIS A 90 7.45 8.81 12.00
CA HIS A 90 8.59 9.61 11.53
C HIS A 90 9.54 8.80 10.63
N GLU A 91 9.91 7.59 11.06
CA GLU A 91 10.78 6.68 10.32
C GLU A 91 10.17 6.31 8.95
N THR A 92 8.87 6.00 8.91
CA THR A 92 8.15 5.70 7.66
C THR A 92 8.19 6.88 6.70
N LYS A 93 7.96 8.10 7.20
CA LYS A 93 8.02 9.32 6.37
C LYS A 93 9.41 9.54 5.79
N GLU A 94 10.45 9.39 6.61
CA GLU A 94 11.84 9.52 6.15
C GLU A 94 12.20 8.47 5.09
N LEU A 95 11.83 7.20 5.32
CA LEU A 95 12.09 6.12 4.37
C LEU A 95 11.37 6.36 3.03
N VAL A 96 10.08 6.70 3.07
CA VAL A 96 9.31 6.96 1.83
C VAL A 96 9.84 8.19 1.09
N ALA A 97 10.23 9.26 1.81
CA ALA A 97 10.84 10.44 1.19
C ALA A 97 12.17 10.10 0.50
N GLN A 98 13.00 9.26 1.12
CA GLN A 98 14.27 8.82 0.53
C GLN A 98 14.10 7.96 -0.72
N MET A 99 12.98 7.23 -0.84
CA MET A 99 12.70 6.42 -2.03
C MET A 99 12.45 7.28 -3.29
N GLY A 100 12.06 8.55 -3.12
CA GLY A 100 11.82 9.46 -4.26
C GLY A 100 10.64 9.05 -5.16
N ILE A 101 9.73 8.21 -4.65
CA ILE A 101 8.58 7.69 -5.42
C ILE A 101 7.47 8.73 -5.54
N ILE A 102 7.28 9.58 -4.53
CA ILE A 102 6.21 10.59 -4.51
C ILE A 102 6.67 11.83 -5.28
N ASN A 103 5.94 12.16 -6.35
CA ASN A 103 6.18 13.39 -7.10
C ASN A 103 5.86 14.63 -6.25
N GLY A 104 6.84 15.53 -6.11
CA GLY A 104 6.65 16.84 -5.47
C GLY A 104 6.64 16.83 -3.94
N LEU A 105 7.22 15.79 -3.32
CA LEU A 105 7.45 15.72 -1.88
C LEU A 105 8.54 16.70 -1.40
#